data_AF-A0A2V1B3F3-F1
#
_entry.id   AF-A0A2V1B3F3-F1
#
_cell.length_a   1.000
_cell.length_b   1.000
_cell.length_c   1.000
_cell.angle_alpha   90.00
_cell.angle_beta   90.00
_cell.angle_gamma   90.00
#
_symmetry.space_group_name_H-M   'P 1'
#
loop_
_entity.id
_entity.type
_entity.pdbx_description
1 polymer ?
#
loop_
_entity_poly.entity_id
_entity_poly.type
_entity_poly.pdbx_seq_one_letter_code
_entity_poly.pdbx_strand_id
1 'polypeptide(L)' 'MTHIRTVSRELWIPGKDVAVDEAMSRFQGRSYDIVTIPGKPIPEGYKIWVLAQKGYFLDWVFH' A
#
# COMPACT_ATOMS: atom_id res chain seq x y z
N MET A 1 -2.21 -6.36 12.14
CA MET A 1 -1.59 -5.29 11.33
C MET A 1 -1.68 -3.90 11.99
N THR A 2 -1.92 -3.78 13.30
CA THR A 2 -2.04 -2.46 13.95
C THR A 2 -0.68 -1.85 14.27
N HIS A 3 0.25 -2.63 14.82
CA HIS A 3 1.53 -2.11 15.32
C HIS A 3 2.36 -1.37 14.27
N ILE A 4 2.55 -1.94 13.07
CA ILE A 4 3.36 -1.31 12.02
C ILE A 4 2.70 -0.01 11.52
N ARG A 5 1.37 -0.01 11.35
CA ARG A 5 0.61 1.18 10.94
C ARG A 5 0.70 2.28 12.01
N THR A 6 0.61 1.91 13.29
CA THR A 6 0.81 2.86 14.41
C THR A 6 2.20 3.48 14.38
N VAL A 7 3.24 2.67 14.31
CA VAL A 7 4.64 3.16 14.30
C VAL A 7 4.90 4.04 13.08
N SER A 8 4.40 3.66 11.90
CA SER A 8 4.51 4.48 10.68
C SER A 8 3.91 5.90 10.87
N ARG A 9 2.76 6.01 11.53
CA ARG A 9 2.12 7.31 11.82
C ARG A 9 2.86 8.13 12.87
N GLU A 10 3.60 7.49 13.77
CA GLU A 10 4.40 8.17 14.81
C GLU A 10 5.73 8.72 14.25
N LEU A 11 6.29 8.07 13.22
CA LEU A 11 7.57 8.44 12.62
C LEU A 11 7.47 9.58 11.60
N TRP A 12 6.26 9.98 11.18
CA TRP A 12 6.07 11.05 10.22
C TRP A 12 4.84 11.92 10.54
N ILE A 13 5.07 13.23 10.70
CA ILE A 13 3.98 14.22 10.84
C ILE A 13 3.62 14.73 9.44
N PRO A 14 2.44 14.39 8.89
CA PRO A 14 2.08 14.78 7.54
C PRO A 14 1.76 16.27 7.44
N GLY A 15 2.19 16.90 6.34
CA GLY A 15 1.68 18.20 5.91
C GLY A 15 0.29 18.12 5.28
N LYS A 16 -0.18 19.22 4.69
CA LYS A 16 -1.53 19.33 4.11
C LYS A 16 -1.78 18.40 2.92
N ASP A 17 -0.79 18.20 2.07
CA ASP A 17 -0.96 17.50 0.80
C ASP A 17 -0.58 16.03 0.93
N VAL A 18 -1.60 15.17 0.99
CA VAL A 18 -1.45 13.70 1.05
C VAL A 18 -2.13 13.07 -0.17
N ALA A 19 -1.67 11.89 -0.57
CA ALA A 19 -2.26 11.14 -1.68
C ALA A 19 -2.77 9.79 -1.19
N VAL A 20 -3.92 9.37 -1.73
CA VAL A 20 -4.44 8.01 -1.60
C VAL A 20 -4.44 7.38 -2.98
N ASP A 21 -3.73 6.26 -3.14
CA ASP A 21 -3.68 5.54 -4.41
C ASP A 21 -3.38 4.05 -4.19
N GLU A 22 -3.41 3.29 -5.27
CA GLU A 22 -3.14 1.87 -5.32
C GLU A 22 -1.64 1.57 -5.49
N ALA A 23 -1.06 0.86 -4.53
CA ALA A 23 0.25 0.21 -4.65
C ALA A 23 0.10 -1.28 -4.96
N MET A 24 1.08 -1.83 -5.69
CA MET A 24 1.16 -3.26 -6.02
C MET A 24 2.41 -3.88 -5.40
N SER A 25 2.23 -4.98 -4.68
CA SER A 25 3.33 -5.82 -4.20
C SER A 25 3.32 -7.16 -4.93
N ARG A 26 4.36 -7.44 -5.72
CA ARG A 26 4.44 -8.65 -6.55
C ARG A 26 4.36 -9.91 -5.69
N PHE A 27 3.47 -10.84 -6.06
CA PHE A 27 3.41 -12.17 -5.46
C PHE A 27 2.89 -13.16 -6.50
N GLN A 28 3.52 -14.34 -6.59
CA GLN A 28 3.22 -15.38 -7.60
C GLN A 28 2.86 -16.74 -6.96
N GLY A 29 2.70 -16.78 -5.64
CA GLY A 29 2.25 -17.97 -4.93
C GLY A 29 0.73 -18.12 -4.98
N ARG A 30 0.22 -19.20 -4.37
CA ARG A 30 -1.24 -19.42 -4.24
C ARG A 30 -1.76 -18.70 -3.01
N SER A 31 -2.50 -17.62 -3.22
CA SER A 31 -3.24 -16.90 -2.19
C SER A 31 -4.59 -16.47 -2.79
N TYR A 32 -5.63 -16.42 -1.96
CA TYR A 32 -6.96 -15.96 -2.39
C TYR A 32 -7.01 -14.42 -2.55
N ASP A 33 -6.03 -13.71 -2.00
CA ASP A 33 -6.05 -12.25 -1.91
C ASP A 33 -5.16 -11.57 -2.96
N ILE A 34 -4.50 -12.34 -3.85
CA ILE A 34 -3.81 -11.76 -4.99
C ILE A 34 -4.78 -11.38 -6.10
N VAL A 35 -4.42 -10.33 -6.82
CA VAL A 35 -5.18 -9.85 -7.96
C VAL A 35 -4.27 -9.76 -9.18
N THR A 36 -4.89 -9.86 -10.36
CA THR A 36 -4.26 -9.55 -11.64
C THR A 36 -4.81 -8.23 -12.17
N ILE A 37 -3.95 -7.24 -12.37
CA ILE A 37 -4.30 -5.91 -12.91
C ILE A 37 -3.51 -5.69 -14.20
N PRO A 38 -4.13 -5.92 -15.37
CA PRO A 38 -3.48 -5.74 -16.66
C PRO A 38 -2.98 -4.31 -16.86
N GLY A 39 -1.82 -4.16 -17.51
CA GLY A 39 -1.23 -2.86 -17.84
C GLY A 39 -0.40 -2.20 -16.73
N LYS A 40 -0.38 -2.75 -15.51
CA LYS A 40 0.57 -2.31 -14.48
C LYS A 40 1.96 -2.94 -14.68
N PRO A 41 3.05 -2.27 -14.26
CA PRO A 41 4.40 -2.85 -14.26
C PRO A 41 4.52 -4.13 -13.43
N ILE A 42 3.71 -4.23 -12.37
CA ILE A 42 3.49 -5.45 -11.59
C ILE A 42 2.05 -5.89 -11.85
N PRO A 43 1.83 -6.80 -12.81
CA PRO A 43 0.48 -7.18 -13.21
C PRO A 43 -0.18 -8.16 -12.23
N GLU A 44 0.60 -8.88 -11.42
CA GLU A 44 0.08 -9.89 -10.47
C GLU A 44 0.71 -9.70 -9.08
N GLY A 45 -0.14 -9.65 -8.06
CA GLY A 45 0.28 -9.53 -6.67
C GLY A 45 -0.80 -8.99 -5.74
N TYR A 46 -0.39 -8.55 -4.55
CA TYR A 46 -1.29 -7.92 -3.60
C TYR A 46 -1.56 -6.47 -4.00
N LYS A 47 -2.84 -6.14 -4.11
CA LYS A 47 -3.33 -4.77 -4.22
C LYS A 47 -3.43 -4.16 -2.83
N ILE A 48 -2.84 -2.98 -2.67
CA ILE A 48 -2.79 -2.26 -1.39
C ILE A 48 -3.28 -0.84 -1.63
N TRP A 49 -4.31 -0.42 -0.88
CA TRP A 49 -4.66 1.00 -0.81
C TRP A 49 -3.71 1.67 0.17
N VAL A 50 -3.04 2.73 -0.27
CA VAL A 50 -2.01 3.40 0.53
C VAL A 50 -2.35 4.88 0.68
N LEU A 51 -2.25 5.38 1.91
CA LEU A 51 -2.16 6.80 2.21
C LEU A 51 -0.68 7.17 2.34
N ALA A 52 -0.19 8.09 1.51
CA ALA A 52 1.22 8.47 1.49
C ALA A 52 1.45 9.98 1.30
N GLN A 53 2.62 10.44 1.73
CA GLN A 53 3.12 11.79 1.45
C GLN A 53 4.62 11.72 1.16
N LYS A 54 5.06 12.36 0.05
CA LYS A 54 6.48 12.42 -0.36
C LYS A 54 7.17 11.04 -0.39
N GLY A 55 6.43 10.01 -0.81
CA GLY A 55 6.92 8.62 -0.85
C GLY A 55 6.91 7.88 0.49
N TYR A 56 6.57 8.55 1.60
CA TYR A 56 6.39 7.90 2.90
C TYR A 56 4.98 7.36 3.04
N PHE A 57 4.85 6.08 3.44
CA PHE A 57 3.57 5.42 3.66
C PHE A 57 3.14 5.70 5.09
N LEU A 58 1.98 6.35 5.25
CA LEU A 58 1.38 6.69 6.55
C LEU A 58 0.41 5.61 7.02
N ASP A 59 -0.34 5.03 6.07
CA ASP A 59 -1.36 4.06 6.37
C ASP A 59 -1.68 3.19 5.14
N TRP A 60 -2.22 1.98 5.34
CA TRP A 60 -2.64 1.09 4.26
C TRP A 60 -3.66 0.04 4.69
N VAL A 61 -4.41 -0.43 3.70
CA VAL A 61 -5.31 -1.60 3.82
C VAL A 61 -5.15 -2.50 2.60
N PHE A 62 -5.19 -3.82 2.84
CA PHE A 62 -5.27 -4.81 1.77
C PHE A 62 -6.71 -4.90 1.25
N HIS A 63 -6.85 -5.32 -0.02
CA HIS A 63 -8.15 -5.64 -0.60
C HIS A 63 -8.78 -6.86 0.08
#